data_AF-A0A068VSX7-F1
#
_entry.id   AF-A0A068VSX7-F1
#
_cell.length_a   1.000
_cell.length_b   1.000
_cell.length_c   1.000
_cell.angle_alpha   90.00
_cell.angle_beta   90.00
_cell.angle_gamma   90.00
#
_symmetry.space_group_name_H-M   'P 1'
#
loop_
_entity.id
_entity.type
_entity.pdbx_description
1 polymer ?
#
loop_
_entity_poly.entity_id
_entity_poly.type
_entity_poly.pdbx_seq_one_letter_code
_entity_poly.pdbx_strand_id
1 'polypeptide(L)'
;MTSPAPSDDSTVDGSAPDLAQCASFALTGHYLGGARPEVSEPGQLLAVLRDHGWTPQRLAALRDQRHHDGQGWPMALPIGVPAPGGFARFHAWVSEVVVALNLDSRDAGVRDASQPLDAETRRLMADLPPHYGSAG
;
A
#
# COMPACT_ATOMS: atom_id res chain seq x y z
N MET A 1 6.46 46.18 -19.22
CA MET A 1 5.52 45.85 -18.15
C MET A 1 5.47 44.34 -18.05
N THR A 2 6.25 43.77 -17.14
CA THR A 2 6.47 42.32 -17.03
C THR A 2 5.38 41.72 -16.14
N SER A 3 4.66 40.71 -16.65
CA SER A 3 3.68 39.92 -15.90
C SER A 3 4.32 39.27 -14.67
N PRO A 4 3.65 39.23 -13.51
CA PRO A 4 4.06 38.34 -12.43
C PRO A 4 3.81 36.88 -12.83
N ALA A 5 4.83 36.03 -12.64
CA ALA A 5 4.73 34.59 -12.74
C ALA A 5 3.74 34.04 -11.69
N PRO A 6 3.05 32.91 -11.94
CA PRO A 6 2.24 32.28 -10.91
C PRO A 6 3.14 31.84 -9.76
N SER A 7 2.85 32.37 -8.57
CA SER A 7 3.38 31.87 -7.31
C SER A 7 2.94 30.41 -7.17
N ASP A 8 3.87 29.49 -7.40
CA ASP A 8 3.76 28.13 -6.91
C ASP A 8 3.99 28.19 -5.40
N ASP A 9 2.96 28.60 -4.68
CA ASP A 9 2.86 28.52 -3.22
C ASP A 9 2.54 27.08 -2.82
N SER A 10 3.37 26.14 -3.27
CA SER A 10 3.43 24.80 -2.72
C SER A 10 4.41 24.83 -1.54
N THR A 11 4.17 25.70 -0.56
CA THR A 11 4.89 25.66 0.71
C THR A 11 4.38 24.43 1.47
N VAL A 12 4.86 23.25 1.07
CA VAL A 12 4.76 22.03 1.88
C VAL A 12 5.52 22.38 3.16
N ASP A 13 4.77 22.59 4.24
CA ASP A 13 5.29 22.80 5.59
C ASP A 13 6.41 21.77 5.82
N GLY A 14 7.66 22.24 5.95
CA GLY A 14 8.88 21.42 6.00
C GLY A 14 9.02 20.58 7.28
N SER A 15 7.90 20.27 7.92
CA SER A 15 7.80 19.44 9.11
C SER A 15 7.82 17.98 8.70
N ALA A 16 8.53 17.15 9.46
CA ALA A 16 8.63 15.72 9.18
C ALA A 16 7.21 15.10 9.18
N PRO A 17 6.89 14.22 8.22
CA PRO A 17 5.57 13.60 8.17
C PRO A 17 5.29 12.83 9.46
N ASP A 18 4.11 13.03 10.02
CA ASP A 18 3.68 12.31 11.21
C ASP A 18 3.34 10.84 10.89
N LEU A 19 2.95 10.10 11.94
CA LEU A 19 2.65 8.67 11.84
C LEU A 19 1.47 8.37 10.90
N ALA A 20 0.45 9.22 10.90
CA ALA A 20 -0.73 9.05 10.06
C ALA A 20 -0.42 9.36 8.60
N GLN A 21 0.39 10.39 8.34
CA GLN A 21 0.91 10.71 7.01
C GLN A 21 1.75 9.56 6.47
N CYS A 22 2.67 9.02 7.26
CA CYS A 22 3.48 7.86 6.87
C CYS A 22 2.61 6.63 6.59
N ALA A 23 1.60 6.36 7.42
CA ALA A 23 0.69 5.24 7.21
C ALA A 23 -0.22 5.42 5.99
N SER A 24 -0.70 6.65 5.74
CA SER A 24 -1.47 6.96 4.53
C SER A 24 -0.65 6.74 3.26
N PHE A 25 0.64 7.13 3.29
CA PHE A 25 1.57 6.85 2.21
C PHE A 25 1.77 5.35 2.02
N ALA A 26 1.99 4.60 3.08
CA ALA A 26 2.16 3.15 2.99
C ALA A 26 0.94 2.45 2.37
N LEU A 27 -0.27 2.93 2.64
CA LEU A 27 -1.50 2.34 2.12
C LEU A 27 -1.85 2.79 0.70
N THR A 28 -1.57 4.05 0.36
CA THR A 28 -2.09 4.71 -0.86
C THR A 28 -1.03 5.17 -1.85
N GLY A 29 0.22 5.32 -1.41
CA GLY A 29 1.30 5.95 -2.15
C GLY A 29 1.30 7.48 -2.07
N HIS A 30 0.34 8.06 -1.33
CA HIS A 30 0.19 9.50 -1.17
C HIS A 30 0.16 9.86 0.32
N TYR A 31 0.81 10.97 0.67
CA TYR A 31 0.65 11.58 1.98
C TYR A 31 -0.72 12.25 2.05
N LEU A 32 -1.58 11.75 2.92
CA LEU A 32 -2.90 12.31 3.19
C LEU A 32 -2.91 12.94 4.58
N GLY A 33 -3.62 14.05 4.71
CA GLY A 33 -3.59 14.87 5.90
C GLY A 33 -2.40 15.84 5.88
N GLY A 34 -2.70 17.11 6.07
CA GLY A 34 -1.73 18.21 6.07
C GLY A 34 -2.28 19.51 6.66
N ALA A 35 -3.58 19.55 6.94
CA ALA A 35 -4.21 20.57 7.78
C ALA A 35 -5.08 19.82 8.79
N ARG A 36 -4.69 19.87 10.07
CA ARG A 36 -5.32 19.30 11.27
C ARG A 36 -6.83 19.00 11.12
N PRO A 37 -7.33 17.87 11.64
CA PRO A 37 -7.02 17.35 12.97
C PRO A 37 -5.79 16.42 13.03
N GLU A 38 -5.08 16.44 14.16
CA GLU A 38 -3.97 15.50 14.46
C GLU A 38 -4.54 14.09 14.59
N VAL A 39 -4.31 13.27 13.57
CA VAL A 39 -4.70 11.86 13.58
C VAL A 39 -3.76 11.11 14.53
N SER A 40 -4.20 10.94 15.77
CA SER A 40 -3.41 10.25 16.81
C SER A 40 -3.70 8.75 16.87
N GLU A 41 -4.89 8.34 16.39
CA GLU A 41 -5.37 6.95 16.48
C GLU A 41 -5.60 6.33 15.09
N PRO A 42 -5.37 5.02 14.90
CA PRO A 42 -5.57 4.32 13.63
C PRO A 42 -6.97 4.51 13.04
N GLY A 43 -8.00 4.46 13.89
CA GLY A 43 -9.39 4.62 13.48
C GLY A 43 -9.71 6.00 12.88
N GLN A 44 -8.96 7.04 13.27
CA GLN A 44 -9.12 8.38 12.69
C GLN A 44 -8.57 8.45 11.26
N LEU A 45 -7.53 7.65 10.93
CA LEU A 45 -7.03 7.57 9.56
C LEU A 45 -8.08 6.99 8.60
N LEU A 46 -8.93 6.07 9.07
CA LEU A 46 -10.01 5.51 8.24
C LEU A 46 -10.95 6.60 7.72
N ALA A 47 -11.27 7.58 8.56
CA ALA A 47 -12.07 8.72 8.16
C ALA A 47 -11.34 9.58 7.12
N VAL A 48 -10.07 9.90 7.37
CA VAL A 48 -9.24 10.66 6.42
C VAL A 48 -9.12 9.96 5.07
N LEU A 49 -8.87 8.65 5.05
CA LEU A 49 -8.84 7.84 3.82
C LEU A 49 -10.16 7.97 3.07
N ARG A 50 -11.29 7.75 3.75
CA ARG A 50 -12.63 7.84 3.15
C ARG A 50 -12.92 9.24 2.61
N ASP A 51 -12.57 10.29 3.34
CA ASP A 51 -12.80 11.68 2.95
C ASP A 51 -11.98 12.05 1.71
N HIS A 52 -10.83 11.39 1.50
CA HIS A 52 -10.02 11.49 0.28
C HIS A 52 -10.43 10.46 -0.80
N GLY A 53 -11.55 9.76 -0.64
CA GLY A 53 -12.07 8.80 -1.61
C GLY A 53 -11.32 7.45 -1.67
N TRP A 54 -10.53 7.14 -0.64
CA TRP A 54 -9.92 5.83 -0.45
C TRP A 54 -10.88 4.91 0.30
N THR A 55 -11.71 4.20 -0.46
CA THR A 55 -12.57 3.16 0.08
C THR A 55 -11.79 1.85 0.26
N PRO A 56 -12.25 0.92 1.12
CA PRO A 56 -11.64 -0.40 1.27
C PRO A 56 -11.48 -1.13 -0.07
N GLN A 57 -12.47 -1.04 -0.96
CA GLN A 57 -12.43 -1.68 -2.28
C GLN A 57 -11.33 -1.11 -3.17
N ARG A 58 -11.11 0.21 -3.12
CA ARG A 58 -10.07 0.88 -3.89
C ARG A 58 -8.67 0.51 -3.39
N LEU A 59 -8.52 0.40 -2.07
CA LEU A 59 -7.28 -0.04 -1.44
C LEU A 59 -6.98 -1.51 -1.74
N ALA A 60 -8.00 -2.37 -1.73
CA ALA A 60 -7.87 -3.76 -2.17
C ALA A 60 -7.41 -3.85 -3.64
N ALA A 61 -8.06 -3.12 -4.54
CA ALA A 61 -7.66 -3.09 -5.95
C ALA A 61 -6.23 -2.58 -6.14
N LEU A 62 -5.81 -1.56 -5.38
CA LEU A 62 -4.42 -1.06 -5.40
C LEU A 62 -3.44 -2.13 -4.91
N ARG A 63 -3.74 -2.81 -3.80
CA ARG A 63 -2.93 -3.92 -3.29
C ARG A 63 -2.78 -5.02 -4.34
N ASP A 64 -3.90 -5.45 -4.93
CA ASP A 64 -3.93 -6.55 -5.89
C ASP A 64 -3.16 -6.19 -7.17
N GLN A 65 -3.29 -4.94 -7.65
CA GLN A 65 -2.49 -4.41 -8.76
C GLN A 65 -0.99 -4.42 -8.42
N ARG A 66 -0.59 -3.96 -7.22
CA ARG A 66 0.82 -3.98 -6.81
C ARG A 66 1.37 -5.39 -6.74
N HIS A 67 0.62 -6.34 -6.19
CA HIS A 67 1.02 -7.74 -6.16
C HIS A 67 1.14 -8.32 -7.58
N HIS A 68 0.21 -7.98 -8.48
CA HIS A 68 0.30 -8.36 -9.90
C HIS A 68 1.58 -7.84 -10.55
N ASP A 69 1.98 -6.61 -10.22
CA ASP A 69 3.20 -5.96 -10.72
C ASP A 69 4.48 -6.40 -9.97
N GLY A 70 4.39 -7.40 -9.07
CA GLY A 70 5.53 -7.90 -8.28
C GLY A 70 6.02 -6.95 -7.19
N GLN A 71 5.22 -5.96 -6.82
CA GLN A 71 5.53 -4.95 -5.81
C GLN A 71 4.91 -5.30 -4.45
N GLY A 72 5.58 -4.88 -3.37
CA GLY A 72 5.05 -5.04 -2.01
C GLY A 72 3.91 -4.06 -1.70
N TRP A 73 2.95 -4.54 -0.90
CA TRP A 73 1.94 -3.73 -0.24
C TRP A 73 1.72 -4.25 1.20
N PRO A 74 1.65 -3.39 2.23
CA PRO A 74 1.81 -1.93 2.20
C PRO A 74 3.18 -1.46 1.70
N MET A 75 3.24 -0.23 1.16
CA MET A 75 4.44 0.35 0.57
C MET A 75 5.47 0.72 1.63
N ALA A 76 6.75 0.50 1.30
CA ALA A 76 7.85 0.98 2.13
C ALA A 76 7.91 2.51 2.10
N LEU A 77 8.28 3.12 3.22
CA LEU A 77 8.49 4.57 3.28
C LEU A 77 9.66 5.00 2.38
N PRO A 78 9.62 6.20 1.80
CA PRO A 78 10.72 6.73 1.00
C PRO A 78 12.02 6.81 1.81
N ILE A 79 13.15 6.64 1.12
CA ILE A 79 14.48 6.79 1.73
C ILE A 79 14.61 8.20 2.32
N GLY A 80 15.00 8.30 3.58
CA GLY A 80 15.16 9.58 4.29
C GLY A 80 13.96 10.00 5.15
N VAL A 81 12.85 9.24 5.13
CA VAL A 81 11.71 9.46 6.03
C VAL A 81 11.87 8.56 7.26
N PRO A 82 12.20 9.09 8.45
CA PRO A 82 12.25 8.28 9.66
C PRO A 82 10.84 7.85 10.04
N ALA A 83 10.63 6.56 10.29
CA ALA A 83 9.36 6.06 10.81
C ALA A 83 9.08 6.72 12.18
N PRO A 84 8.07 7.59 12.31
CA PRO A 84 7.84 8.34 13.53
C PRO A 84 7.45 7.39 14.67
N GLY A 85 8.13 7.52 15.82
CA GLY A 85 7.94 6.61 16.95
C GLY A 85 8.57 5.21 16.77
N GLY A 86 9.38 5.00 15.73
CA GLY A 86 10.12 3.78 15.45
C GLY A 86 9.38 2.79 14.55
N PHE A 87 10.14 1.92 13.88
CA PHE A 87 9.65 0.98 12.88
C PHE A 87 8.53 0.06 13.42
N ALA A 88 8.70 -0.47 14.64
CA ALA A 88 7.71 -1.35 15.26
C ALA A 88 6.36 -0.67 15.47
N ARG A 89 6.36 0.57 15.97
CA ARG A 89 5.13 1.35 16.20
C ARG A 89 4.43 1.67 14.89
N PHE A 90 5.19 2.07 13.88
CA PHE A 90 4.68 2.29 12.54
C PHE A 90 4.00 1.05 11.96
N HIS A 91 4.67 -0.11 12.01
CA HIS A 91 4.09 -1.35 11.50
C HIS A 91 2.86 -1.81 12.27
N ALA A 92 2.84 -1.67 13.60
CA ALA A 92 1.66 -1.97 14.40
C ALA A 92 0.47 -1.10 13.98
N TRP A 93 0.69 0.21 13.85
CA TRP A 93 -0.34 1.17 13.48
C TRP A 93 -0.89 0.93 12.07
N VAL A 94 -0.02 0.65 11.09
CA VAL A 94 -0.43 0.24 9.74
C VAL A 94 -1.21 -1.06 9.77
N SER A 95 -0.74 -2.06 10.53
CA SER A 95 -1.44 -3.35 10.68
C SER A 95 -2.85 -3.18 11.25
N GLU A 96 -3.02 -2.32 12.24
CA GLU A 96 -4.34 -2.03 12.83
C GLU A 96 -5.30 -1.42 11.81
N VAL A 97 -4.82 -0.50 10.97
CA VAL A 97 -5.62 0.09 9.88
C VAL A 97 -5.98 -0.96 8.82
N VAL A 98 -5.03 -1.81 8.44
CA VAL A 98 -5.25 -2.90 7.47
C VAL A 98 -6.31 -3.88 7.98
N VAL A 99 -6.22 -4.29 9.25
CA VAL A 99 -7.23 -5.15 9.91
C VAL A 99 -8.59 -4.46 9.96
N ALA A 100 -8.63 -3.18 10.34
CA ALA A 100 -9.90 -2.43 10.41
C ALA A 100 -10.56 -2.24 9.03
N LEU A 101 -9.78 -2.21 7.95
CA LEU A 101 -10.26 -2.20 6.57
C LEU A 101 -10.60 -3.61 6.03
N ASN A 102 -10.38 -4.66 6.83
CA ASN A 102 -10.49 -6.07 6.45
C ASN A 102 -9.62 -6.43 5.23
N LEU A 103 -8.43 -5.83 5.15
CA LEU A 103 -7.45 -6.03 4.08
C LEU A 103 -6.30 -6.97 4.49
N ASP A 104 -6.29 -7.42 5.74
CA ASP A 104 -5.40 -8.45 6.30
C ASP A 104 -5.84 -9.87 5.92
N SER A 105 -7.11 -10.03 5.53
CA SER A 105 -7.67 -11.28 5.06
C SER A 105 -6.89 -11.78 3.84
N ARG A 106 -6.30 -12.97 4.01
CA ARG A 106 -5.47 -13.74 3.06
C ARG A 106 -6.17 -14.13 1.74
N ASP A 107 -7.36 -13.65 1.46
CA ASP A 107 -8.03 -13.87 0.17
C ASP A 107 -7.33 -13.15 -1.00
N ALA A 108 -6.33 -12.30 -0.72
CA ALA A 108 -5.36 -11.81 -1.70
C ALA A 108 -4.44 -12.91 -2.30
N GLY A 109 -4.55 -14.15 -1.82
CA GLY A 109 -3.66 -15.27 -2.13
C GLY A 109 -4.33 -16.50 -2.74
N VAL A 110 -5.64 -16.48 -3.02
CA VAL A 110 -6.19 -17.49 -3.94
C VAL A 110 -5.70 -17.10 -5.32
N ARG A 111 -4.65 -17.77 -5.82
CA ARG A 111 -4.43 -17.84 -7.27
C ARG A 111 -5.77 -18.21 -7.86
N ASP A 112 -6.38 -17.26 -8.58
CA ASP A 112 -7.59 -17.53 -9.31
C ASP A 112 -7.27 -18.71 -10.24
N ALA A 113 -7.87 -19.87 -9.99
CA ALA A 113 -7.64 -21.07 -10.78
C ALA A 113 -8.07 -20.88 -12.25
N SER A 114 -8.77 -19.78 -12.54
CA SER A 114 -9.12 -19.35 -13.89
C SER A 114 -8.08 -18.45 -14.57
N GLN A 115 -7.06 -17.97 -13.86
CA GLN A 115 -6.02 -17.14 -14.45
C GLN A 115 -5.10 -18.02 -15.33
N PRO A 116 -4.97 -17.72 -16.64
CA PRO A 116 -4.11 -18.51 -17.51
C PRO A 116 -2.66 -18.42 -17.03
N LEU A 117 -2.02 -19.57 -16.87
CA LEU A 117 -0.64 -19.66 -16.40
C LEU A 117 0.28 -18.75 -17.23
N ASP A 118 1.05 -17.93 -16.50
CA ASP A 118 2.09 -17.09 -17.06
C ASP A 118 3.11 -17.92 -17.88
N ALA A 119 3.72 -17.30 -18.89
CA ALA A 119 4.65 -17.92 -19.82
C ALA A 119 5.83 -18.59 -19.12
N GLU A 120 6.30 -18.03 -18.00
CA GLU A 120 7.36 -18.60 -17.18
C GLU A 120 6.90 -19.88 -16.45
N THR A 121 5.69 -19.89 -15.90
CA THR A 121 5.10 -21.10 -15.29
C THR A 121 4.84 -22.17 -16.34
N ARG A 122 4.42 -21.80 -17.56
CA ARG A 122 4.26 -22.74 -18.68
C ARG A 122 5.58 -23.36 -19.09
N ARG A 123 6.69 -22.61 -19.07
CA ARG A 123 8.04 -23.14 -19.33
C ARG A 123 8.48 -24.11 -18.24
N LEU A 124 8.30 -23.75 -16.97
CA LEU A 124 8.58 -24.62 -15.82
C LEU A 124 7.79 -25.93 -15.86
N MET A 125 6.54 -25.91 -16.33
CA MET A 125 5.74 -27.13 -16.52
C MET A 125 6.16 -27.94 -17.76
N ALA A 126 6.64 -27.27 -18.81
CA ALA A 126 7.16 -27.94 -20.01
C ALA A 126 8.52 -28.62 -19.77
N ASP A 127 9.31 -28.11 -18.82
CA ASP A 127 10.59 -28.68 -18.41
C ASP A 127 10.46 -29.76 -17.31
N LEU A 128 9.24 -30.16 -16.93
CA LEU A 128 9.01 -31.24 -15.97
C LEU A 128 9.25 -32.61 -16.64
N PRO A 129 10.27 -33.38 -16.23
CA PRO A 129 10.51 -34.71 -16.81
C PRO A 129 9.37 -35.70 -16.47
N PRO A 130 9.06 -36.66 -17.36
CA PRO A 130 7.82 -37.45 -17.35
C PRO A 130 7.76 -38.57 -16.30
N HIS A 131 8.42 -38.44 -15.15
CA HIS A 131 8.51 -39.51 -14.14
C HIS A 131 7.77 -39.18 -12.83
N TYR A 132 6.58 -38.59 -12.91
CA TYR A 132 5.57 -38.78 -11.86
C TYR A 132 4.66 -39.93 -12.26
N GLY A 133 5.23 -41.13 -12.27
CA GLY A 133 4.52 -42.38 -12.51
C GLY A 133 5.04 -43.47 -11.57
N SER A 134 4.23 -43.79 -10.56
CA SER A 134 4.27 -44.98 -9.70
C SER A 134 5.41 -45.16 -8.68
N ALA A 135 5.06 -44.96 -7.41
CA ALA A 135 5.24 -45.92 -6.32
C ALA A 135 4.04 -45.70 -5.38
N GLY A 136 3.13 -46.65 -5.17
CA GLY A 136 3.37 -48.01 -4.71
C GLY A 136 2.95 -48.06 -3.25
#